data_AF-G3V5B6-F1
#
_entry.id   AF-G3V5B6-F1
#
_cell.length_a   1.000
_cell.length_b   1.000
_cell.length_c   1.000
_cell.angle_alpha   90.00
_cell.angle_beta   90.00
_cell.angle_gamma   90.00
#
_symmetry.space_group_name_H-M   'P 1'
#
loop_
_entity.id
_entity.type
_entity.pdbx_description
1 polymer ?
#
loop_
_entity_poly.entity_id
_entity_poly.type
_entity_poly.pdbx_seq_one_letter_code
_entity_poly.pdbx_strand_id
1 'polypeptide(L)' 'MNESKPGDSQNLACVFCRKHDDCPNKYGEKKTKEKWNLTVHYYCLLMSSGIWQRGKEEEGVYGFLIEDIRKEVNRASKL' A
#
# COMPACT_ATOMS: atom_id res chain seq x y z
N MET A 1 34.24 8.07 5.53
CA MET A 1 32.88 8.56 5.81
C MET A 1 31.92 7.40 5.67
N ASN A 2 31.16 7.12 6.71
CA ASN A 2 30.14 6.07 6.79
C ASN A 2 28.84 6.60 6.18
N GLU A 3 28.65 6.36 4.88
CA GLU A 3 27.36 6.63 4.24
C GLU A 3 26.45 5.42 4.44
N SER A 4 25.58 5.54 5.44
CA SER A 4 24.48 4.62 5.70
C SER A 4 23.58 4.54 4.47
N LYS A 5 23.57 3.38 3.79
CA LYS A 5 22.60 3.05 2.74
C LYS A 5 21.17 3.24 3.29
N PRO A 6 20.29 4.04 2.66
CA PRO A 6 18.87 3.87 2.90
C PRO A 6 18.52 2.50 2.31
N GLY A 7 17.96 1.63 3.15
CA GLY A 7 17.74 0.21 2.86
C GLY A 7 17.08 0.01 1.50
N ASP A 8 17.49 -1.06 0.83
CA ASP A 8 16.82 -1.61 -0.36
C ASP A 8 15.32 -1.61 -0.08
N SER A 9 14.62 -0.61 -0.63
CA SER A 9 13.19 -0.72 -0.82
C SER A 9 13.04 -1.83 -1.83
N GLN A 10 12.96 -3.07 -1.33
CA GLN A 10 12.56 -4.20 -2.15
C GLN A 10 11.39 -3.71 -2.98
N ASN A 11 11.55 -3.78 -4.31
CA ASN A 11 10.60 -3.19 -5.23
C ASN A 11 9.32 -4.01 -5.16
N LEU A 12 8.53 -3.82 -4.10
CA LEU A 12 7.36 -4.62 -3.80
C LEU A 12 6.22 -4.11 -4.68
N ALA A 13 5.48 -5.06 -5.24
CA ALA A 13 4.29 -4.76 -6.01
C ALA A 13 3.21 -4.16 -5.11
N CYS A 14 2.43 -3.20 -5.64
CA CYS A 14 1.20 -2.80 -4.98
C CYS A 14 0.22 -3.97 -4.91
N VAL A 15 -0.36 -4.24 -3.74
CA VAL A 15 -1.28 -5.37 -3.53
C VAL A 15 -2.58 -5.27 -4.33
N PHE A 16 -2.98 -4.07 -4.73
CA PHE A 16 -4.19 -3.83 -5.53
C PHE A 16 -3.94 -4.00 -7.03
N CYS A 17 -2.95 -3.29 -7.60
CA CYS A 17 -2.73 -3.29 -9.04
C CYS A 17 -1.63 -4.27 -9.51
N ARG A 18 -0.90 -4.91 -8.57
CA ARG A 18 0.21 -5.85 -8.80
C ARG A 18 1.41 -5.27 -9.57
N LYS A 19 1.45 -3.95 -9.75
CA LYS A 19 2.55 -3.26 -10.41
C LYS A 19 3.63 -2.83 -9.42
N HIS A 20 4.87 -2.84 -9.91
CA HIS A 20 6.05 -2.42 -9.17
C HIS A 20 6.35 -0.94 -9.37
N ASP A 21 5.81 -0.32 -10.43
CA ASP A 21 6.00 1.08 -10.79
C ASP A 21 5.83 2.02 -9.58
N ASP A 22 6.84 2.86 -9.32
CA ASP A 22 6.71 3.96 -8.37
C ASP A 22 6.62 5.27 -9.17
N CYS A 23 5.40 5.57 -9.63
CA CYS A 23 5.11 6.78 -10.40
C CYS A 23 4.02 7.58 -9.69
N PRO A 24 4.39 8.48 -8.76
CA PRO A 24 3.44 9.24 -7.95
C PRO A 24 2.41 10.03 -8.76
N ASN A 25 2.80 10.56 -9.93
CA ASN A 25 1.88 11.29 -10.82
C ASN A 25 0.77 10.39 -11.40
N LYS A 26 1.02 9.08 -11.51
CA LYS A 26 0.09 8.12 -12.13
C LYS A 26 -0.71 7.34 -11.09
N TYR A 27 -0.08 6.95 -9.99
CA TYR A 27 -0.66 6.04 -9.00
C TYR A 27 -0.74 6.65 -7.60
N GLY A 28 -0.26 7.87 -7.40
CA GLY A 28 -0.11 8.48 -6.08
C GLY A 28 1.09 7.91 -5.33
N GLU A 29 1.33 8.42 -4.12
CA GLU A 29 2.43 7.97 -3.26
C GLU A 29 2.38 6.44 -3.05
N LYS A 30 3.53 5.78 -3.22
CA LYS A 30 3.70 4.36 -2.95
C LYS A 30 4.16 4.18 -1.50
N LYS A 31 3.32 3.58 -0.65
CA LYS A 31 3.65 3.29 0.74
C LYS A 31 3.91 1.82 0.97
N THR A 32 5.05 1.53 1.59
CA THR A 32 5.41 0.19 2.06
C THR A 32 5.31 0.12 3.58
N LYS A 33 4.65 -0.93 4.09
CA LYS A 33 4.53 -1.25 5.50
C LYS A 33 5.31 -2.53 5.76
N GLU A 34 6.60 -2.39 6.04
CA GLU A 34 7.57 -3.50 6.16
C GLU A 34 7.12 -4.56 7.18
N LYS A 35 6.64 -4.14 8.35
CA LYS A 35 6.10 -5.03 9.39
C LYS A 35 5.04 -6.02 8.87
N TRP A 36 4.30 -5.62 7.83
CA TRP A 36 3.20 -6.39 7.27
C TRP A 36 3.48 -6.91 5.85
N ASN A 37 4.68 -6.67 5.34
CA ASN A 37 5.10 -6.93 3.96
C ASN A 37 4.02 -6.52 2.94
N LEU A 38 3.54 -5.27 3.07
CA LEU A 38 2.42 -4.75 2.30
C LEU A 38 2.81 -3.45 1.64
N THR A 39 2.62 -3.36 0.33
CA THR A 39 2.87 -2.15 -0.45
C THR A 39 1.61 -1.74 -1.18
N VAL A 40 1.30 -0.45 -1.16
CA VAL A 40 0.10 0.13 -1.76
C VAL A 40 0.42 1.44 -2.46
N HIS A 41 -0.19 1.64 -3.62
CA HIS A 41 -0.32 2.96 -4.22
C HIS A 41 -1.52 3.68 -3.63
N TYR A 42 -1.36 4.95 -3.32
CA TYR A 42 -2.42 5.76 -2.72
C TYR A 42 -3.68 5.79 -3.58
N TYR A 43 -3.57 6.03 -4.90
CA TYR A 43 -4.76 6.06 -5.75
C TYR A 43 -5.40 4.69 -5.91
N CYS A 44 -4.63 3.59 -5.91
CA CYS A 44 -5.22 2.25 -5.91
C CYS A 44 -6.00 1.95 -4.63
N LEU A 45 -5.50 2.42 -3.48
CA LEU A 45 -6.19 2.31 -2.20
C LEU A 45 -7.51 3.09 -2.21
N LEU A 46 -7.50 4.34 -2.68
CA LEU A 46 -8.71 5.18 -2.76
C LEU A 46 -9.75 4.65 -3.75
N MET A 47 -9.32 4.05 -4.85
CA MET A 47 -10.23 3.52 -5.89
C MET A 47 -10.77 2.11 -5.58
N SER A 48 -10.38 1.49 -4.45
CA SER A 48 -10.88 0.16 -4.10
C SER A 48 -12.33 0.23 -3.61
N SER A 49 -13.21 -0.60 -4.17
CA SER A 49 -14.66 -0.45 -4.04
C SER A 49 -15.28 -0.98 -2.75
N GLY A 50 -14.57 -1.81 -1.98
CA GLY A 50 -15.09 -2.47 -0.78
C GLY A 50 -14.29 -2.21 0.50
N ILE A 51 -13.35 -1.26 0.47
CA ILE A 51 -12.54 -0.91 1.64
C ILE A 51 -13.10 0.30 2.39
N TRP A 52 -12.99 0.28 3.71
CA TRP A 52 -13.49 1.33 4.60
C TRP A 52 -12.34 1.89 5.43
N GLN A 53 -12.20 3.21 5.47
CA GLN A 53 -11.22 3.91 6.30
C GLN A 53 -11.75 3.99 7.73
N ARG A 54 -11.38 3.02 8.58
CA ARG A 54 -11.87 2.93 9.98
C ARG A 54 -10.86 3.41 11.02
N GLY A 55 -9.59 3.49 10.67
CA GLY A 55 -8.52 3.96 11.56
C GLY A 55 -8.35 5.48 11.49
N LYS A 56 -7.55 6.01 12.41
CA LYS A 56 -7.10 7.41 12.37
C LYS A 56 -6.04 7.62 11.29
N GLU A 57 -5.79 8.85 10.88
CA GLU A 57 -4.86 9.17 9.78
C GLU A 57 -3.45 8.54 9.95
N GLU A 58 -2.95 8.53 11.18
CA GLU A 58 -1.67 7.96 11.58
C GLU A 58 -1.64 6.42 11.63
N GLU A 59 -2.80 5.78 11.65
CA GLU A 59 -2.94 4.32 11.73
C GLU A 59 -2.94 3.67 10.34
N GLY A 60 -2.38 2.46 10.25
CA GLY A 60 -2.37 1.68 9.01
C GLY A 60 -1.71 2.43 7.86
N VAL A 61 -2.44 2.63 6.75
CA VAL A 61 -2.03 3.46 5.61
C VAL A 61 -3.07 4.56 5.42
N TYR A 62 -2.79 5.79 5.87
CA TYR A 62 -3.73 6.92 5.85
C TYR A 62 -5.09 6.57 6.50
N GLY A 63 -5.09 5.90 7.65
CA GLY A 63 -6.33 5.43 8.32
C GLY A 63 -7.01 4.21 7.72
N PHE A 64 -6.49 3.65 6.62
CA PHE A 64 -6.90 2.32 6.19
C PHE A 64 -6.15 1.27 6.99
N LEU A 65 -6.87 0.52 7.81
CA LEU A 65 -6.29 -0.55 8.62
C LEU A 65 -5.74 -1.66 7.72
N ILE A 66 -4.59 -2.22 8.12
CA ILE A 66 -3.92 -3.29 7.35
C ILE A 66 -4.85 -4.49 7.14
N GLU A 67 -5.68 -4.81 8.12
CA GLU A 67 -6.68 -5.88 8.02
C GLU A 67 -7.72 -5.61 6.93
N ASP A 68 -8.17 -4.35 6.77
CA ASP A 68 -9.19 -3.98 5.80
C ASP A 68 -8.61 -3.98 4.38
N ILE A 69 -7.36 -3.55 4.22
CA ILE A 69 -6.63 -3.66 2.94
C ILE A 69 -6.54 -5.14 2.53
N ARG A 70 -6.16 -6.04 3.45
CA ARG A 70 -6.05 -7.48 3.15
C ARG A 70 -7.39 -8.13 2.85
N LYS A 71 -8.44 -7.78 3.61
CA LYS A 71 -9.81 -8.26 3.36
C LYS A 71 -10.28 -7.84 1.97
N GLU A 72 -10.05 -6.59 1.60
CA GLU A 72 -10.45 -6.07 0.30
C GLU A 72 -9.69 -6.73 -0.86
N VAL A 73 -8.36 -6.89 -0.74
CA VAL A 73 -7.56 -7.60 -1.75
C VAL A 73 -8.06 -9.04 -1.94
N ASN A 74 -8.39 -9.74 -0.84
CA ASN A 74 -8.96 -11.09 -0.90
C ASN A 74 -10.36 -11.09 -1.54
N ARG A 75 -11.23 -10.15 -1.19
CA ARG A 75 -12.56 -10.01 -1.80
C ARG A 75 -12.45 -9.77 -3.31
N ALA A 76 -11.59 -8.84 -3.72
CA ALA A 76 -11.38 -8.49 -5.12
C ALA A 76 -10.80 -9.65 -5.95
N SER A 77 -10.00 -10.54 -5.34
CA SER A 77 -9.44 -11.72 -6.03
C SER A 77 -10.46 -12.82 -6.36
N LYS A 78 -11.71 -12.70 -5.87
CA LYS A 78 -12.78 -13.68 -6.07
C LYS A 78 -13.85 -13.21 -7.06
N LEU A 79 -13.67 -12.04 -7.65
CA LEU A 79 -14.52 -11.45 -8.68
C LEU A 79 -13.95 -11.78 -10.07
#